data_AF-A0A7C1W715-F1
#
_entry.id   AF-A0A7C1W715-F1
#
_cell.length_a   1.000
_cell.length_b   1.000
_cell.length_c   1.000
_cell.angle_alpha   90.00
_cell.angle_beta   90.00
_cell.angle_gamma   90.00
#
_symmetry.space_group_name_H-M   'P 1'
#
loop_
_entity.id
_entity.type
_entity.pdbx_description
1 polymer ?
#
loop_
_entity_poly.entity_id
_entity_poly.type
_entity_poly.pdbx_seq_one_letter_code
_entity_poly.pdbx_strand_id
1 'polypeptide(L)'
;MIGTRPLRWAQLVRVLSARGWQVDLLTIAPSPGHPRYDADSLNLLPEDLRVYRTWPGPLHRLAYRRRRRPGEKIGASASRKSKLDVLKAMLVPDPAIEWVPFALAKGLRLLREHDYRLIISSGYPFSAHLLGYWLKRRSGLPWVADSGDPWAFNPAWPRPAWRIRLDRHLEARLLKRLDRLILTTAGAKAGYLEHYPDLSPEQVSVLPSGYDPA
;
A
#
# COMPACT_ATOMS: atom_id res chain seq x y z
N MET A 1 1.82 -4.20 9.68
CA MET A 1 3.26 -3.88 9.62
C MET A 1 3.47 -2.67 10.51
N ILE A 2 4.54 -2.59 11.30
CA ILE A 2 4.96 -1.35 11.98
C ILE A 2 5.45 -0.37 10.91
N GLY A 3 4.86 0.81 10.91
CA GLY A 3 5.25 1.92 10.07
C GLY A 3 4.31 3.11 10.25
N THR A 4 4.79 4.30 9.92
CA THR A 4 4.01 5.54 10.05
C THR A 4 2.69 5.50 9.27
N ARG A 5 2.66 4.84 8.10
CA ARG A 5 1.45 4.70 7.26
C ARG A 5 0.39 3.77 7.87
N PRO A 6 0.69 2.52 8.27
CA PRO A 6 -0.27 1.69 9.00
C PRO A 6 -0.83 2.36 10.26
N LEU A 7 0.00 3.07 11.03
CA LEU A 7 -0.46 3.81 12.23
C LEU A 7 -1.44 4.93 11.87
N ARG A 8 -1.10 5.74 10.87
CA ARG A 8 -2.01 6.77 10.34
C ARG A 8 -3.34 6.17 9.92
N TRP A 9 -3.32 5.05 9.19
CA TRP A 9 -4.55 4.39 8.75
C TRP A 9 -5.34 3.77 9.91
N ALA A 10 -4.70 3.23 10.94
CA ALA A 10 -5.41 2.77 12.14
C ALA A 10 -6.21 3.92 12.79
N GLN A 11 -5.62 5.12 12.89
CA GLN A 11 -6.31 6.30 13.42
C GLN A 11 -7.41 6.82 12.48
N LEU A 12 -7.15 6.88 11.17
CA LEU A 12 -8.18 7.26 10.20
C LEU A 12 -9.38 6.32 10.24
N VAL A 13 -9.15 5.02 10.38
CA VAL A 13 -10.24 4.04 10.52
C VAL A 13 -11.05 4.29 11.78
N ARG A 14 -10.41 4.54 12.94
CA ARG A 14 -11.12 4.91 14.18
C ARG A 14 -12.03 6.13 13.99
N VAL A 15 -11.50 7.16 13.36
CA VAL A 15 -12.21 8.41 13.09
C VAL A 15 -13.36 8.21 12.09
N LEU A 16 -13.18 7.35 11.08
CA LEU A 16 -14.23 6.99 10.13
C LEU A 16 -15.35 6.19 10.81
N SER A 17 -14.99 5.18 11.61
CA SER A 17 -15.94 4.40 12.42
C SER A 17 -16.75 5.28 13.37
N ALA A 18 -16.10 6.22 14.07
CA ALA A 18 -16.78 7.18 14.94
C ALA A 18 -17.75 8.11 14.19
N ARG A 19 -17.58 8.28 12.87
CA ARG A 19 -18.48 9.03 11.99
C ARG A 19 -19.53 8.14 11.31
N GLY A 20 -19.69 6.90 11.75
CA GLY A 20 -20.69 5.97 11.24
C GLY A 20 -20.30 5.23 9.95
N TRP A 21 -19.04 5.34 9.51
CA TRP A 21 -18.56 4.55 8.37
C TRP A 21 -18.15 3.15 8.81
N GLN A 22 -18.69 2.14 8.16
CA GLN A 22 -18.17 0.78 8.28
C GLN A 22 -16.97 0.60 7.35
N VAL A 23 -15.83 0.20 7.91
CA VAL A 23 -14.59 -0.04 7.15
C VAL A 23 -14.24 -1.51 7.24
N ASP A 24 -13.82 -2.08 6.11
CA ASP A 24 -13.23 -3.42 6.05
C ASP A 24 -11.80 -3.32 5.50
N LEU A 25 -10.88 -4.09 6.07
CA LEU A 25 -9.48 -4.09 5.69
C LEU A 25 -9.12 -5.37 4.92
N LEU A 26 -8.66 -5.23 3.68
CA LEU A 26 -8.04 -6.32 2.92
C LEU A 26 -6.52 -6.15 2.88
N THR A 27 -5.79 -7.11 3.41
CA THR A 27 -4.32 -7.02 3.56
C THR A 27 -3.61 -8.35 3.35
N ILE A 28 -2.27 -8.29 3.34
CA ILE A 28 -1.40 -9.45 3.21
C ILE A 28 -1.44 -10.29 4.49
N ALA A 29 -1.53 -11.61 4.35
CA ALA A 29 -1.40 -12.53 5.47
C ALA A 29 0.02 -12.47 6.06
N PRO A 30 0.16 -12.40 7.40
CA PRO A 30 1.44 -12.21 8.04
C PRO A 30 2.39 -13.37 7.78
N SER A 31 3.68 -13.06 7.69
CA SER A 31 4.76 -14.05 7.63
C SER A 31 5.62 -13.91 8.89
N PRO A 32 5.87 -14.99 9.66
CA PRO A 32 6.58 -14.92 10.94
C PRO A 32 7.99 -14.32 10.87
N GLY A 33 8.66 -14.43 9.73
CA GLY A 33 9.99 -13.85 9.51
C GLY A 33 10.00 -12.42 8.98
N HIS A 34 8.83 -11.78 8.78
CA HIS A 34 8.77 -10.46 8.19
C HIS A 34 9.19 -9.40 9.22
N PRO A 35 10.26 -8.61 8.97
CA PRO A 35 10.90 -7.77 9.98
C PRO A 35 10.03 -6.61 10.46
N ARG A 36 9.04 -6.22 9.65
CA ARG A 36 8.09 -5.16 9.99
C ARG A 36 6.74 -5.69 10.44
N TYR A 37 6.56 -7.02 10.53
CA TYR A 37 5.31 -7.54 11.08
C TYR A 37 5.35 -7.44 12.60
N ASP A 38 4.27 -6.94 13.16
CA ASP A 38 4.06 -6.82 14.59
C ASP A 38 2.61 -7.17 14.87
N ALA A 39 2.43 -8.08 15.80
CA ALA A 39 1.12 -8.55 16.22
C ALA A 39 0.43 -7.48 17.08
N ASP A 40 1.19 -6.72 17.87
CA ASP A 40 0.66 -5.76 18.83
C ASP A 40 0.09 -4.52 18.14
N SER A 41 0.61 -4.18 16.95
CA SER A 41 0.02 -3.18 16.04
C SER A 41 -1.46 -3.44 15.71
N LEU A 42 -1.97 -4.66 15.88
CA LEU A 42 -3.39 -4.96 15.68
C LEU A 42 -4.27 -4.42 16.83
N ASN A 43 -3.72 -4.26 18.03
CA ASN A 43 -4.43 -3.68 19.18
C ASN A 43 -4.79 -2.20 18.95
N LEU A 44 -4.14 -1.56 17.96
CA LEU A 44 -4.46 -0.20 17.55
C LEU A 44 -5.68 -0.11 16.63
N LEU A 45 -6.15 -1.23 16.07
CA LEU A 45 -7.32 -1.23 15.21
C LEU A 45 -8.60 -1.29 16.06
N PRO A 46 -9.74 -0.74 15.57
CA PRO A 46 -11.03 -0.96 16.22
C PRO A 46 -11.37 -2.45 16.32
N GLU A 47 -12.05 -2.86 17.40
CA GLU A 47 -12.41 -4.26 17.63
C GLU A 47 -13.42 -4.80 16.60
N ASP A 48 -14.26 -3.91 16.06
CA ASP A 48 -15.27 -4.21 15.04
C ASP A 48 -14.73 -4.21 13.60
N LEU A 49 -13.44 -3.88 13.40
CA LEU A 49 -12.83 -3.85 12.09
C LEU A 49 -12.71 -5.26 11.49
N ARG A 50 -13.44 -5.53 10.40
CA ARG A 50 -13.31 -6.79 9.66
C ARG A 50 -12.00 -6.81 8.87
N VAL A 51 -11.09 -7.70 9.24
CA VAL A 51 -9.78 -7.85 8.58
C VAL A 51 -9.72 -9.14 7.75
N TYR A 52 -9.64 -8.99 6.43
CA TYR A 52 -9.42 -10.05 5.48
C TYR A 52 -7.95 -10.14 5.09
N ARG A 53 -7.37 -11.33 5.27
CA ARG A 53 -5.97 -11.61 4.94
C ARG A 53 -5.88 -12.62 3.81
N THR A 54 -5.08 -12.33 2.80
CA THR A 54 -4.85 -13.25 1.68
C THR A 54 -3.38 -13.60 1.53
N TRP A 55 -3.14 -14.72 0.85
CA TRP A 55 -1.80 -15.29 0.74
C TRP A 55 -0.81 -14.29 0.08
N PRO A 56 0.37 -14.06 0.66
CA PRO A 56 1.36 -13.10 0.15
C PRO A 56 1.99 -13.50 -1.19
N GLY A 57 1.91 -14.77 -1.58
CA GLY A 57 2.64 -15.33 -2.71
C GLY A 57 3.86 -16.16 -2.31
N PRO A 58 4.41 -16.95 -3.25
CA PRO A 58 5.46 -17.92 -2.96
C PRO A 58 6.82 -17.28 -2.61
N LEU A 59 7.20 -16.17 -3.26
CA LEU A 59 8.51 -15.54 -3.07
C LEU A 59 8.62 -14.87 -1.71
N HIS A 60 7.57 -14.16 -1.30
CA HIS A 60 7.44 -13.53 0.02
C HIS A 60 7.40 -14.60 1.10
N ARG A 61 6.63 -15.68 0.92
CA ARG A 61 6.61 -16.77 1.89
C ARG A 61 7.98 -17.43 2.05
N LEU A 62 8.71 -17.65 0.95
CA LEU A 62 10.06 -18.20 1.00
C LEU A 62 11.04 -17.24 1.68
N ALA A 63 10.98 -15.95 1.33
CA ALA A 63 11.81 -14.89 1.89
C ALA A 63 11.67 -14.75 3.41
N TYR A 64 10.47 -14.92 3.94
CA TYR A 64 10.13 -14.64 5.33
C TYR A 64 9.66 -15.90 6.08
N ARG A 65 10.05 -17.09 5.59
CA ARG A 65 9.69 -18.38 6.19
C ARG A 65 10.27 -18.56 7.59
N ARG A 66 11.50 -18.08 7.80
CA ARG A 66 12.24 -18.28 9.05
C ARG A 66 11.98 -17.11 10.00
N ARG A 67 11.45 -17.41 11.19
CA ARG A 67 11.35 -16.44 12.29
C ARG A 67 12.76 -16.02 12.68
N ARG A 68 13.02 -14.70 12.67
CA ARG A 68 14.32 -14.16 13.14
C ARG A 68 14.48 -14.41 14.63
N ARG A 69 15.72 -14.63 15.07
CA ARG A 69 16.01 -14.77 16.51
C ARG A 69 15.95 -13.38 17.16
N PRO A 70 15.43 -13.25 18.40
CA PRO A 70 15.52 -12.00 19.15
C PRO A 70 16.98 -11.53 19.23
N GLY A 71 17.27 -10.25 18.94
CA GLY A 71 18.62 -9.68 18.93
C GLY A 71 19.38 -9.74 17.59
N GLU A 72 18.80 -10.33 16.54
CA GLU A 72 19.39 -10.35 15.20
C GLU A 72 19.31 -8.95 14.55
N LYS A 73 20.45 -8.21 14.53
CA LYS A 73 20.54 -6.83 14.00
C LYS A 73 19.98 -6.71 12.58
N ILE A 74 19.22 -5.65 12.31
CA ILE A 74 18.79 -5.27 10.95
C ILE A 74 20.05 -4.94 10.15
N GLY A 75 20.48 -5.84 9.25
CA GLY A 75 21.59 -5.61 8.33
C GLY A 75 22.92 -6.28 8.69
N ALA A 76 23.01 -7.12 9.73
CA ALA A 76 24.26 -7.81 10.08
C ALA A 76 24.55 -9.08 9.24
N SER A 77 24.20 -9.05 7.96
CA SER A 77 24.70 -10.01 6.98
C SER A 77 25.27 -9.21 5.82
N ALA A 78 26.61 -9.08 5.80
CA ALA A 78 27.35 -8.75 4.60
C ALA A 78 27.22 -9.93 3.60
N SER A 79 26.00 -10.20 3.13
CA SER A 79 25.72 -11.26 2.16
C SER A 79 25.66 -10.64 0.77
N ARG A 80 26.49 -11.16 -0.14
CA ARG A 80 26.31 -11.03 -1.60
C ARG A 80 24.81 -11.07 -1.93
N LYS A 81 24.34 -10.13 -2.74
CA LYS A 81 22.94 -10.07 -3.20
C LYS A 81 22.51 -11.48 -3.64
N SER A 82 21.55 -12.08 -2.95
CA SER A 82 21.09 -13.41 -3.30
C SER A 82 20.30 -13.35 -4.62
N LYS A 83 20.19 -14.47 -5.34
CA LYS A 83 19.31 -14.55 -6.54
C LYS A 83 17.87 -14.10 -6.21
N LEU A 84 17.43 -14.34 -4.98
CA LEU A 84 16.12 -13.93 -4.48
C LEU A 84 15.99 -12.40 -4.37
N ASP A 85 17.05 -11.70 -3.97
CA ASP A 85 17.05 -10.24 -3.86
C ASP A 85 17.03 -9.57 -5.24
N VAL A 86 17.73 -10.16 -6.21
CA VAL A 86 17.68 -9.74 -7.61
C VAL A 86 16.27 -9.95 -8.18
N LEU A 87 15.68 -11.13 -7.96
CA LEU A 87 14.32 -11.43 -8.42
C LEU A 87 13.30 -10.46 -7.82
N LYS A 88 13.38 -10.19 -6.51
CA LYS A 88 12.52 -9.20 -5.84
C LYS A 88 12.68 -7.80 -6.40
N ALA A 89 13.89 -7.39 -6.78
CA ALA A 89 14.11 -6.09 -7.40
C ALA A 89 13.46 -5.97 -8.79
N MET A 90 13.28 -7.09 -9.49
CA MET A 90 12.59 -7.16 -10.79
C MET A 90 11.06 -7.16 -10.66
N LEU A 91 10.51 -7.42 -9.48
CA LEU A 91 9.07 -7.33 -9.23
C LEU A 91 8.61 -5.86 -9.23
N VAL A 92 7.60 -5.57 -10.05
CA VAL A 92 7.06 -4.23 -10.29
C VAL A 92 5.59 -4.24 -9.87
N PRO A 93 5.13 -3.27 -9.06
CA PRO A 93 5.84 -2.08 -8.59
C PRO A 93 6.74 -2.35 -7.37
N ASP A 94 6.52 -3.48 -6.71
CA ASP A 94 7.27 -3.93 -5.54
C ASP A 94 7.06 -5.44 -5.34
N PRO A 95 7.77 -6.08 -4.39
CA PRO A 95 7.64 -7.52 -4.16
C PRO A 95 6.25 -7.99 -3.75
N ALA A 96 5.34 -7.12 -3.32
CA ALA A 96 3.98 -7.51 -2.97
C ALA A 96 3.08 -7.71 -4.21
N ILE A 97 3.61 -7.63 -5.44
CA ILE A 97 2.83 -7.85 -6.65
C ILE A 97 2.21 -9.26 -6.70
N GLU A 98 2.89 -10.27 -6.14
CA GLU A 98 2.39 -11.64 -6.07
C GLU A 98 1.17 -11.81 -5.15
N TRP A 99 0.92 -10.86 -4.25
CA TRP A 99 -0.30 -10.84 -3.42
C TRP A 99 -1.53 -10.38 -4.21
N VAL A 100 -1.34 -9.54 -5.25
CA VAL A 100 -2.44 -8.88 -5.97
C VAL A 100 -3.46 -9.86 -6.54
N PRO A 101 -3.11 -11.01 -7.16
CA PRO A 101 -4.10 -11.96 -7.67
C PRO A 101 -5.01 -12.53 -6.57
N PHE A 102 -4.44 -12.89 -5.41
CA PHE A 102 -5.20 -13.46 -4.29
C PHE A 102 -6.09 -12.40 -3.62
N ALA A 103 -5.55 -11.19 -3.47
CA ALA A 103 -6.29 -10.04 -2.97
C ALA A 103 -7.43 -9.66 -3.93
N LEU A 104 -7.20 -9.67 -5.24
CA LEU A 104 -8.21 -9.35 -6.24
C LEU A 104 -9.36 -10.35 -6.21
N ALA A 105 -9.05 -11.66 -6.14
CA ALA A 105 -10.08 -12.69 -6.01
C ALA A 105 -10.95 -12.50 -4.75
N LYS A 106 -10.31 -12.23 -3.60
CA LYS A 106 -11.02 -11.96 -2.34
C LYS A 106 -11.81 -10.64 -2.40
N GLY A 107 -11.23 -9.57 -2.95
CA GLY A 107 -11.88 -8.28 -3.08
C GLY A 107 -13.12 -8.33 -3.97
N LEU A 108 -13.05 -9.03 -5.12
CA LEU A 108 -14.22 -9.25 -5.99
C LEU A 108 -15.30 -10.13 -5.34
N ARG A 109 -14.93 -11.02 -4.42
CA ARG A 109 -15.89 -11.76 -3.62
C ARG A 109 -16.56 -10.84 -2.60
N LEU A 110 -15.79 -10.05 -1.86
CA LEU A 110 -16.30 -9.10 -0.88
C LEU A 110 -17.24 -8.07 -1.52
N LEU A 111 -16.89 -7.54 -2.69
CA LEU A 111 -17.73 -6.61 -3.46
C LEU A 111 -19.07 -7.21 -3.91
N ARG A 112 -19.24 -8.53 -3.88
CA ARG A 112 -20.52 -9.22 -4.14
C ARG A 112 -21.27 -9.58 -2.87
N GLU A 113 -20.57 -9.73 -1.74
CA GLU A 113 -21.13 -10.13 -0.46
C GLU A 113 -21.55 -8.93 0.41
N HIS A 114 -21.05 -7.73 0.10
CA HIS A 114 -21.26 -6.51 0.88
C HIS A 114 -21.44 -5.28 -0.02
N ASP A 115 -22.18 -4.29 0.49
CA ASP A 115 -22.49 -3.04 -0.22
C ASP A 115 -21.44 -1.96 0.01
N TYR A 116 -20.24 -2.16 -0.53
CA TYR A 116 -19.21 -1.11 -0.49
C TYR A 116 -19.56 0.04 -1.44
N ARG A 117 -19.29 1.28 -1.00
CA ARG A 117 -19.48 2.48 -1.81
C ARG A 117 -18.18 3.16 -2.23
N LEU A 118 -17.05 2.71 -1.70
CA LEU A 118 -15.75 3.35 -1.86
C LEU A 118 -14.63 2.33 -1.72
N ILE A 119 -13.62 2.44 -2.58
CA ILE A 119 -12.37 1.68 -2.48
C ILE A 119 -11.28 2.65 -2.05
N ILE A 120 -10.53 2.29 -1.02
CA ILE A 120 -9.33 3.04 -0.62
C ILE A 120 -8.12 2.11 -0.65
N SER A 121 -7.03 2.57 -1.25
CA SER A 121 -5.74 1.86 -1.24
C SER A 121 -4.67 2.75 -0.61
N SER A 122 -3.88 2.18 0.31
CA SER A 122 -2.75 2.85 0.94
C SER A 122 -1.42 2.41 0.32
N GLY A 123 -0.60 3.37 -0.07
CA GLY A 123 0.67 3.19 -0.76
C GLY A 123 1.81 2.79 0.18
N TYR A 124 2.78 2.08 -0.41
CA TYR A 124 3.84 1.29 0.23
C TYR A 124 3.33 0.07 1.02
N PRO A 125 3.08 -1.08 0.34
CA PRO A 125 3.41 -1.36 -1.07
C PRO A 125 2.48 -0.67 -2.10
N PHE A 126 3.04 -0.17 -3.20
CA PHE A 126 2.28 0.39 -4.33
C PHE A 126 1.49 -0.68 -5.11
N SER A 127 1.79 -1.96 -4.90
CA SER A 127 0.94 -3.08 -5.33
C SER A 127 -0.51 -2.95 -4.84
N ALA A 128 -0.75 -2.26 -3.71
CA ALA A 128 -2.10 -1.95 -3.24
C ALA A 128 -2.87 -1.01 -4.18
N HIS A 129 -2.20 -0.06 -4.85
CA HIS A 129 -2.84 0.79 -5.85
C HIS A 129 -3.21 0.01 -7.11
N LEU A 130 -2.41 -0.98 -7.51
CA LEU A 130 -2.80 -1.88 -8.59
C LEU A 130 -4.07 -2.67 -8.25
N LEU A 131 -4.14 -3.18 -7.03
CA LEU A 131 -5.35 -3.84 -6.55
C LEU A 131 -6.56 -2.89 -6.59
N GLY A 132 -6.42 -1.67 -6.06
CA GLY A 132 -7.47 -0.64 -6.09
C GLY A 132 -7.95 -0.32 -7.49
N TYR A 133 -7.02 -0.12 -8.43
CA TYR A 133 -7.32 0.08 -9.84
C TYR A 133 -8.14 -1.06 -10.45
N TRP A 134 -7.75 -2.31 -10.21
CA TRP A 134 -8.47 -3.46 -10.75
C TRP A 134 -9.85 -3.62 -10.13
N LEU A 135 -9.98 -3.42 -8.81
CA LEU A 135 -11.28 -3.46 -8.13
C LEU A 135 -12.21 -2.36 -8.65
N LYS A 136 -11.71 -1.13 -8.84
CA LYS A 136 -12.47 -0.06 -9.50
C LYS A 136 -12.92 -0.46 -10.89
N ARG A 137 -12.01 -0.95 -11.73
CA ARG A 137 -12.36 -1.35 -13.11
C ARG A 137 -13.46 -2.41 -13.17
N ARG A 138 -13.55 -3.28 -12.16
CA ARG A 138 -14.52 -4.38 -12.13
C ARG A 138 -15.84 -4.00 -11.47
N SER A 139 -15.82 -3.11 -10.48
CA SER A 139 -17.01 -2.72 -9.72
C SER A 139 -17.63 -1.40 -10.17
N GLY A 140 -16.87 -0.53 -10.84
CA GLY A 140 -17.29 0.84 -11.12
C GLY A 140 -17.27 1.77 -9.90
N LEU A 141 -16.92 1.29 -8.70
CA LEU A 141 -16.88 2.10 -7.50
C LEU A 141 -15.79 3.18 -7.56
N PRO A 142 -16.00 4.32 -6.89
CA PRO A 142 -14.95 5.32 -6.75
C PRO A 142 -13.75 4.76 -5.98
N TRP A 143 -12.57 5.18 -6.39
CA TRP A 143 -11.27 4.77 -5.86
C TRP A 143 -10.44 5.97 -5.45
N VAL A 144 -10.02 5.93 -4.18
CA VAL A 144 -9.10 6.87 -3.56
C VAL A 144 -7.75 6.17 -3.32
N ALA A 145 -6.69 6.76 -3.82
CA ALA A 145 -5.32 6.30 -3.57
C ALA A 145 -4.65 7.23 -2.57
N ASP A 146 -4.32 6.72 -1.38
CA ASP A 146 -3.47 7.41 -0.43
C ASP A 146 -2.02 6.98 -0.64
N SER A 147 -1.30 7.71 -1.47
CA SER A 147 0.11 7.43 -1.75
C SER A 147 1.01 7.90 -0.59
N GLY A 148 0.57 8.89 0.18
CA GLY A 148 1.38 9.58 1.18
C GLY A 148 2.53 10.36 0.52
N ASP A 149 3.60 9.64 0.19
CA ASP A 149 4.76 10.17 -0.52
C ASP A 149 4.71 9.81 -2.02
N PRO A 150 5.42 10.56 -2.88
CA PRO A 150 5.60 10.18 -4.28
C PRO A 150 6.06 8.74 -4.47
N TRP A 151 5.65 8.14 -5.59
CA TRP A 151 6.14 6.84 -6.02
C TRP A 151 7.30 6.97 -7.00
N ALA A 152 7.05 7.29 -8.27
CA ALA A 152 8.06 7.16 -9.33
C ALA A 152 9.20 8.19 -9.21
N PHE A 153 8.93 9.34 -8.58
CA PHE A 153 9.86 10.46 -8.46
C PHE A 153 10.29 10.73 -7.00
N ASN A 154 10.16 9.74 -6.12
CA ASN A 154 10.55 9.89 -4.72
C ASN A 154 12.09 10.00 -4.58
N PRO A 155 12.63 11.14 -4.10
CA PRO A 155 14.08 11.30 -3.97
C PRO A 155 14.69 10.37 -2.91
N ALA A 156 13.89 9.92 -1.93
CA ALA A 156 14.38 9.04 -0.87
C ALA A 156 14.65 7.59 -1.35
N TRP A 157 14.15 7.20 -2.52
CA TRP A 157 14.30 5.85 -3.06
C TRP A 157 14.93 5.88 -4.45
N PRO A 158 16.26 6.03 -4.55
CA PRO A 158 16.96 6.01 -5.82
C PRO A 158 16.75 4.65 -6.52
N ARG A 159 16.34 4.70 -7.78
CA ARG A 159 16.10 3.53 -8.64
C ARG A 159 16.85 3.72 -9.96
N PRO A 160 17.24 2.62 -10.64
CA PRO A 160 17.79 2.72 -12.00
C PRO A 160 16.82 3.45 -12.95
N ALA A 161 17.34 4.19 -13.93
CA ALA A 161 16.53 5.01 -14.83
C ALA A 161 15.44 4.20 -15.57
N TRP A 162 15.73 2.96 -15.97
CA TRP A 162 14.73 2.09 -16.60
C TRP A 162 13.55 1.79 -15.67
N ARG A 163 13.81 1.63 -14.36
CA ARG A 163 12.78 1.35 -13.35
C ARG A 163 11.95 2.58 -13.07
N ILE A 164 12.57 3.76 -12.99
CA ILE A 164 11.85 5.03 -12.87
C ILE A 164 10.91 5.23 -14.07
N ARG A 165 11.37 4.96 -15.29
CA ARG A 165 10.53 5.05 -16.50
C ARG A 165 9.34 4.10 -16.44
N LEU A 166 9.56 2.87 -16.00
CA LEU A 166 8.49 1.88 -15.85
C LEU A 166 7.48 2.25 -14.75
N ASP A 167 7.97 2.65 -13.57
CA ASP A 167 7.13 3.07 -12.45
C ASP A 167 6.31 4.30 -12.83
N ARG A 168 6.90 5.30 -13.52
CA ARG A 168 6.20 6.49 -14.02
C ARG A 168 5.11 6.14 -15.02
N HIS A 169 5.39 5.21 -15.93
CA HIS A 169 4.41 4.76 -16.92
C HIS A 169 3.24 4.01 -16.26
N LEU A 170 3.55 3.17 -15.28
CA LEU A 170 2.53 2.45 -14.52
C LEU A 170 1.69 3.41 -13.69
N GLU A 171 2.32 4.33 -12.96
CA GLU A 171 1.67 5.36 -12.17
C GLU A 171 0.76 6.25 -13.03
N ALA A 172 1.25 6.74 -14.19
CA ALA A 172 0.43 7.51 -15.12
C ALA A 172 -0.84 6.77 -15.55
N ARG A 173 -0.75 5.45 -15.80
CA ARG A 173 -1.93 4.63 -16.15
C ARG A 173 -2.92 4.47 -15.00
N LEU A 174 -2.44 4.44 -13.76
CA LEU A 174 -3.30 4.37 -12.58
C LEU A 174 -4.02 5.70 -12.35
N LEU A 175 -3.28 6.80 -12.43
CA LEU A 175 -3.82 8.15 -12.24
C LEU A 175 -4.95 8.48 -13.21
N LYS A 176 -4.88 8.01 -14.47
CA LYS A 176 -5.96 8.18 -15.47
C LYS A 176 -7.32 7.60 -15.07
N ARG A 177 -7.37 6.68 -14.10
CA ARG A 177 -8.62 6.09 -13.59
C ARG A 177 -8.89 6.42 -12.14
N LEU A 178 -8.06 7.23 -11.51
CA LEU A 178 -8.21 7.58 -10.10
C LEU A 178 -9.31 8.63 -9.92
N ASP A 179 -10.12 8.53 -8.86
CA ASP A 179 -11.07 9.61 -8.54
C ASP A 179 -10.43 10.65 -7.63
N ARG A 180 -9.67 10.20 -6.62
CA ARG A 180 -8.88 11.09 -5.75
C ARG A 180 -7.52 10.52 -5.39
N LEU A 181 -6.51 11.38 -5.38
CA LEU A 181 -5.18 11.14 -4.85
C LEU A 181 -5.01 11.87 -3.52
N ILE A 182 -4.56 11.16 -2.48
CA ILE A 182 -4.18 11.75 -1.20
C ILE A 182 -2.67 11.73 -1.06
N LEU A 183 -2.10 12.89 -0.74
CA LEU A 183 -0.67 13.12 -0.49
C LEU A 183 -0.47 13.78 0.88
N THR A 184 0.73 13.68 1.44
CA THR A 184 1.05 14.24 2.77
C THR A 184 1.48 15.70 2.74
N THR A 185 1.99 16.20 1.62
CA THR A 185 2.58 17.54 1.53
C THR A 185 2.17 18.30 0.27
N ALA A 186 2.18 19.64 0.35
CA ALA A 186 1.95 20.50 -0.80
C ALA A 186 3.05 20.34 -1.87
N GLY A 187 4.30 20.10 -1.46
CA GLY A 187 5.41 19.83 -2.38
C GLY A 187 5.20 18.54 -3.18
N ALA A 188 4.70 17.47 -2.55
CA ALA A 188 4.33 16.26 -3.26
C ALA A 188 3.21 16.54 -4.28
N LYS A 189 2.17 17.32 -3.90
CA LYS A 189 1.10 17.73 -4.83
C LYS A 189 1.65 18.48 -6.03
N ALA A 190 2.52 19.47 -5.82
CA ALA A 190 3.15 20.21 -6.90
C ALA A 190 3.94 19.28 -7.84
N GLY A 191 4.76 18.39 -7.30
CA GLY A 191 5.51 17.42 -8.11
C GLY A 191 4.63 16.45 -8.90
N TYR A 192 3.49 16.01 -8.35
CA TYR A 192 2.54 15.18 -9.11
C TYR A 192 1.92 15.94 -10.28
N LEU A 193 1.51 17.20 -10.07
CA LEU A 193 0.92 18.02 -11.13
C LEU A 193 1.94 18.40 -12.21
N GLU A 194 3.22 18.56 -11.84
CA GLU A 194 4.31 18.80 -12.79
C GLU A 194 4.63 17.55 -13.63
N HIS A 195 4.73 16.38 -12.98
CA HIS A 195 5.12 15.14 -13.67
C HIS A 195 3.97 14.44 -14.40
N TYR A 196 2.72 14.72 -14.04
CA TYR A 196 1.52 14.10 -14.60
C TYR A 196 0.51 15.18 -15.02
N PRO A 197 0.69 15.82 -16.20
CA PRO A 197 -0.16 16.92 -16.66
C PRO A 197 -1.62 16.51 -16.92
N ASP A 198 -1.90 15.22 -17.11
CA ASP A 198 -3.25 14.67 -17.24
C ASP A 198 -4.01 14.62 -15.89
N LEU A 199 -3.34 14.85 -14.76
CA LEU A 199 -3.93 14.80 -13.42
C LEU A 199 -4.51 16.18 -13.05
N SER A 200 -5.81 16.24 -12.78
CA SER A 200 -6.45 17.50 -12.42
C SER A 200 -6.08 17.91 -10.97
N PRO A 201 -5.82 19.20 -10.69
CA PRO A 201 -5.53 19.70 -9.34
C PRO A 201 -6.63 19.40 -8.32
N GLU A 202 -7.88 19.32 -8.77
CA GLU A 202 -9.05 18.99 -7.95
C GLU A 202 -8.99 17.53 -7.51
N GLN A 203 -8.48 16.62 -8.35
CA GLN A 203 -8.33 15.21 -7.99
C GLN A 203 -7.29 14.98 -6.88
N VAL A 204 -6.46 15.97 -6.55
CA VAL A 204 -5.37 15.82 -5.58
C VAL A 204 -5.66 16.59 -4.28
N SER A 205 -5.76 15.85 -3.18
CA SER A 205 -5.93 16.38 -1.84
C SER A 205 -4.64 16.20 -1.01
N VAL A 206 -4.31 17.22 -0.21
CA VAL A 206 -3.22 17.14 0.75
C VAL A 206 -3.81 16.87 2.12
N LEU A 207 -3.50 15.72 2.69
CA LEU A 207 -3.85 15.33 4.06
C LEU A 207 -2.55 15.07 4.83
N PRO A 208 -2.06 16.04 5.62
CA PRO A 208 -0.86 15.88 6.42
C PRO A 208 -0.98 14.74 7.43
N SER A 209 0.15 14.18 7.85
CA SER A 209 0.16 13.25 8.98
C SER A 209 -0.08 14.02 10.27
N GLY A 210 -1.18 13.70 10.96
CA GLY A 210 -1.46 14.23 12.30
C GLY A 210 -0.68 13.50 13.39
N TYR A 211 -0.77 14.04 14.60
CA TYR A 211 -0.33 13.40 15.84
C TYR A 211 -1.50 13.43 16.83
N ASP A 212 -1.48 12.49 17.78
CA ASP A 212 -2.40 12.52 18.91
C ASP A 212 -1.75 13.36 20.03
N PRO A 213 -2.32 14.54 20.39
CA PRO A 213 -1.82 15.29 21.54
C PRO A 213 -2.05 14.46 22.81
N ALA A 214 -0.97 14.18 23.52
CA ALA A 214 -0.97 13.42 24.77
C ALA A 214 -1.84 14.06 25.86
#